data_AF-A0A182T248-F1
#
_entry.id   AF-A0A182T248-F1
#
_cell.length_a   1.000
_cell.length_b   1.000
_cell.length_c   1.000
_cell.angle_alpha   90.00
_cell.angle_beta   90.00
_cell.angle_gamma   90.00
#
_symmetry.space_group_name_H-M   'P 1'
#
loop_
_entity.id
_entity.type
_entity.pdbx_description
1 polymer ?
#
loop_
_entity_poly.entity_id
_entity_poly.type
_entity_poly.pdbx_seq_one_letter_code
_entity_poly.pdbx_strand_id
1 'polypeptide(L)'
;MCRMLQFLLVVAAIEATVPPGYSTPLSTTDLPLLTSTIVPSASPSPPQQTFQTINTCEEHSVQHQKFVERSKIPLACRCPPGFVVVHTHPQTNRTLCVGVRVAQPWQDGCVQSGTATDLFDLDPTELSEVRTILLDMRVSECWISARRLLKYGELVRRLPGSQWNAPVEQSTLYHVPLSGATYTKDHDCAMLRIDRNATQLSYQNCSIALPQLCLYREANLLQLHCDADEFTTRYSSYQRYCFSIRKSNVSTVEMLKMQTQLRLVTNVNGIFSIDSNRKGQLLVEMNDASKECSDSSDVIYADQIESTHHAHKRDLENDVPSISNKDLISSNPGNIPCVAQQRLQIVGDSLVTADGGTSPSMYLYFDKARHKLFLTVYGDRWFWRENASSAGFVCFTNTNDEQLHRLKVRKLRASRVKWTVPARDGWSDANRTMYEIKMKEYGPPRMYWCEAHLVPDFALIKSVAVMAQRKANCRRYFSAIIELQLDWSSIHSPETLRPKDYDRRVKEYIETRRKRLPELKHIFEVIKKIDVQRVEDFWRSANSEWYTVRLLLHIVTKCRKKWDKLELLLEHDESNEIGKTSFIGSFVTGLCGTC
;
A
#
# COMPACT_ATOMS: atom_id res chain seq x y z
N MET A 1 -32.75 28.71 -13.36
CA MET A 1 -32.47 28.94 -11.93
C MET A 1 -33.63 28.56 -11.00
N CYS A 2 -34.88 29.00 -11.22
CA CYS A 2 -36.00 28.76 -10.28
C CYS A 2 -36.28 27.29 -9.90
N ARG A 3 -36.05 26.31 -10.78
CA ARG A 3 -36.21 24.88 -10.45
C ARG A 3 -35.03 24.26 -9.68
N MET A 4 -33.85 24.86 -9.80
CA MET A 4 -32.67 24.51 -9.01
C MET A 4 -32.81 25.08 -7.59
N LEU A 5 -33.37 26.29 -7.47
CA LEU A 5 -33.84 26.85 -6.20
C LEU A 5 -34.96 26.01 -5.56
N GLN A 6 -35.91 25.48 -6.33
CA GLN A 6 -36.93 24.55 -5.80
C GLN A 6 -36.36 23.20 -5.35
N PHE A 7 -35.30 22.72 -5.99
CA PHE A 7 -34.60 21.49 -5.57
C PHE A 7 -33.74 21.74 -4.32
N LEU A 8 -33.06 22.89 -4.25
CA LEU A 8 -32.38 23.38 -3.04
C LEU A 8 -33.38 23.68 -1.91
N LEU A 9 -34.60 24.11 -2.21
CA LEU A 9 -35.70 24.25 -1.24
C LEU A 9 -36.18 22.90 -0.71
N VAL A 10 -36.08 21.81 -1.47
CA VAL A 10 -36.37 20.46 -0.96
C VAL A 10 -35.24 19.95 -0.08
N VAL A 11 -33.97 20.27 -0.39
CA VAL A 11 -32.83 20.00 0.49
C VAL A 11 -32.90 20.86 1.76
N ALA A 12 -33.23 22.14 1.65
CA ALA A 12 -33.45 23.05 2.78
C ALA A 12 -34.72 22.73 3.57
N ALA A 13 -35.75 22.14 2.95
CA ALA A 13 -36.94 21.64 3.64
C ALA A 13 -36.69 20.33 4.41
N ILE A 14 -35.54 19.68 4.19
CA ILE A 14 -35.04 18.59 5.04
C ILE A 14 -34.29 19.16 6.27
N GLU A 15 -33.78 20.40 6.21
CA GLU A 15 -33.01 21.07 7.27
C GLU A 15 -33.84 21.80 8.35
N ALA A 16 -35.16 21.94 8.21
CA ALA A 16 -35.92 22.85 9.08
C ALA A 16 -36.59 22.16 10.29
N THR A 17 -35.88 22.08 11.42
CA THR A 17 -36.48 22.12 12.77
C THR A 17 -35.56 22.80 13.79
N VAL A 18 -35.71 24.12 14.00
CA VAL A 18 -35.49 24.80 15.30
C VAL A 18 -36.44 26.02 15.38
N PRO A 19 -37.22 26.22 16.47
CA PRO A 19 -37.98 27.45 16.71
C PRO A 19 -37.07 28.59 17.26
N PRO A 20 -37.43 29.87 17.05
CA PRO A 20 -36.54 30.98 17.38
C PRO A 20 -36.51 31.25 18.89
N GLY A 21 -35.36 30.99 19.52
CA GLY A 21 -35.02 31.47 20.86
C GLY A 21 -34.16 32.73 20.76
N TYR A 22 -34.64 33.82 21.35
CA TYR A 22 -33.96 35.11 21.47
C TYR A 22 -32.62 34.99 22.23
N SER A 23 -31.55 35.53 21.65
CA SER A 23 -30.49 36.20 22.42
C SER A 23 -29.61 37.08 21.52
N THR A 24 -29.25 38.22 22.09
CA THR A 24 -28.63 39.45 21.57
C THR A 24 -27.19 39.31 21.03
N PRO A 25 -26.71 40.31 20.24
CA PRO A 25 -25.40 40.26 19.60
C PRO A 25 -24.29 40.60 20.60
N LEU A 26 -23.20 39.83 20.60
CA LEU A 26 -21.94 40.22 21.23
C LEU A 26 -20.81 40.26 20.21
N SER A 27 -19.94 41.24 20.45
CA SER A 27 -18.91 41.81 19.60
C SER A 27 -17.92 40.86 18.93
N THR A 28 -17.52 41.32 17.75
CA THR A 28 -16.23 41.13 17.09
C THR A 28 -15.05 41.25 18.05
N THR A 29 -14.23 40.20 18.13
CA THR A 29 -12.81 40.28 18.49
C THR A 29 -12.06 39.14 17.79
N ASP A 30 -11.26 39.55 16.80
CA ASP A 30 -9.93 39.07 16.42
C ASP A 30 -9.62 37.57 16.48
N LEU A 31 -9.64 36.95 15.28
CA LEU A 31 -8.87 35.75 14.97
C LEU A 31 -7.59 36.16 14.21
N PRO A 32 -6.39 35.84 14.71
CA PRO A 32 -5.15 36.18 14.02
C PRO A 32 -4.96 35.27 12.80
N LEU A 33 -4.55 35.91 11.70
CA LEU A 33 -3.97 35.29 10.53
C LEU A 33 -2.70 34.52 10.97
N LEU A 34 -2.77 33.18 10.99
CA LEU A 34 -1.57 32.35 11.03
C LEU A 34 -1.35 31.74 9.65
N THR A 35 -0.55 32.47 8.88
CA THR A 35 0.22 31.96 7.75
C THR A 35 1.12 30.81 8.22
N SER A 36 0.74 29.57 7.93
CA SER A 36 1.65 28.44 8.10
C SER A 36 2.59 28.36 6.91
N THR A 37 3.76 28.96 7.07
CA THR A 37 4.94 28.77 6.24
C THR A 37 5.26 27.28 6.19
N ILE A 38 5.26 26.71 5.00
CA ILE A 38 5.67 25.32 4.73
C ILE A 38 7.17 25.25 4.98
N VAL A 39 7.56 24.71 6.13
CA VAL A 39 8.93 24.23 6.38
C VAL A 39 8.96 22.76 5.95
N PRO A 40 9.86 22.35 5.05
CA PRO A 40 10.06 20.95 4.73
C PRO A 40 10.67 20.27 5.96
N SER A 41 9.85 19.53 6.71
CA SER A 41 10.32 18.69 7.80
C SER A 41 11.18 17.57 7.22
N ALA A 42 12.40 17.51 7.73
CA ALA A 42 13.38 16.46 7.46
C ALA A 42 12.75 15.08 7.66
N SER A 43 13.01 14.20 6.70
CA SER A 43 12.70 12.77 6.73
C SER A 43 13.19 12.14 8.04
N PRO A 44 12.32 11.55 8.88
CA PRO A 44 12.81 10.71 9.97
C PRO A 44 13.41 9.44 9.37
N SER A 45 14.70 9.22 9.61
CA SER A 45 15.36 7.93 9.39
C SER A 45 14.51 6.79 9.99
N PRO A 46 14.33 5.66 9.31
CA PRO A 46 13.48 4.58 9.82
C PRO A 46 14.01 4.09 11.18
N PRO A 47 13.14 3.93 12.19
CA PRO A 47 13.57 3.40 13.49
C PRO A 47 14.18 2.01 13.28
N GLN A 48 15.38 1.79 13.83
CA GLN A 48 16.03 0.48 13.84
C GLN A 48 15.04 -0.55 14.41
N GLN A 49 14.63 -1.50 13.57
CA GLN A 49 13.62 -2.48 13.95
C GLN A 49 14.18 -3.42 15.00
N THR A 50 13.54 -3.45 16.17
CA THR A 50 13.86 -4.43 17.21
C THR A 50 12.89 -5.60 17.11
N PHE A 51 13.41 -6.76 16.74
CA PHE A 51 12.72 -8.05 16.85
C PHE A 51 12.99 -8.63 18.24
N GLN A 52 11.98 -9.29 18.81
CA GLN A 52 12.10 -10.09 20.02
C GLN A 52 12.62 -11.50 19.70
N THR A 53 12.29 -12.00 18.51
CA THR A 53 12.84 -13.23 17.94
C THR A 53 14.29 -13.03 17.52
N ILE A 54 15.15 -13.97 17.89
CA ILE A 54 16.59 -13.94 17.58
C ILE A 54 16.87 -14.97 16.48
N ASN A 55 17.43 -14.54 15.36
CA ASN A 55 17.82 -15.42 14.26
C ASN A 55 19.26 -15.90 14.47
N THR A 56 19.46 -17.22 14.52
CA THR A 56 20.76 -17.86 14.82
C THR A 56 21.63 -18.12 13.58
N CYS A 57 21.28 -17.57 12.40
CA CYS A 57 22.01 -17.79 11.15
C CYS A 57 23.48 -17.41 11.25
N GLU A 58 23.79 -16.28 11.90
CA GLU A 58 25.15 -15.73 11.97
C GLU A 58 25.91 -16.13 13.25
N GLU A 59 25.31 -16.94 14.14
CA GLU A 59 26.00 -17.45 15.34
C GLU A 59 27.07 -18.48 14.99
N HIS A 60 26.93 -19.13 13.84
CA HIS A 60 27.87 -20.14 13.35
C HIS A 60 28.96 -19.44 12.53
N SER A 61 30.23 -19.77 12.78
CA SER A 61 31.33 -19.24 11.96
C SER A 61 31.12 -19.61 10.49
N VAL A 62 31.33 -18.65 9.59
CA VAL A 62 31.33 -18.91 8.14
C VAL A 62 32.39 -19.97 7.84
N GLN A 63 31.95 -21.19 7.54
CA GLN A 63 32.87 -22.30 7.31
C GLN A 63 33.68 -22.04 6.03
N HIS A 64 35.01 -22.14 6.12
CA HIS A 64 35.97 -21.91 5.03
C HIS A 64 35.99 -23.08 4.05
N GLN A 65 34.86 -23.47 3.47
CA GLN A 65 34.77 -24.69 2.69
C GLN A 65 34.60 -24.45 1.20
N LYS A 66 35.29 -25.31 0.41
CA LYS A 66 35.21 -25.40 -1.05
C LYS A 66 33.77 -25.73 -1.38
N PHE A 67 33.06 -24.75 -1.93
CA PHE A 67 31.62 -24.80 -2.19
C PHE A 67 30.76 -24.76 -0.93
N VAL A 68 29.74 -23.92 -0.93
CA VAL A 68 28.75 -23.85 0.14
C VAL A 68 27.89 -25.11 0.06
N GLU A 69 28.33 -26.18 0.70
CA GLU A 69 27.54 -27.40 0.84
C GLU A 69 26.22 -27.02 1.51
N ARG A 70 25.09 -27.19 0.81
CA ARG A 70 23.77 -26.71 1.28
C ARG A 70 23.41 -27.21 2.68
N SER A 71 23.90 -28.40 3.01
CA SER A 71 23.74 -29.08 4.31
C SER A 71 24.43 -28.34 5.47
N LYS A 72 25.42 -27.48 5.17
CA LYS A 72 26.23 -26.78 6.18
C LYS A 72 25.78 -25.34 6.43
N ILE A 73 24.89 -24.80 5.61
CA ILE A 73 24.25 -23.53 5.89
C ILE A 73 23.16 -23.76 6.95
N PRO A 74 23.17 -23.03 8.08
CA PRO A 74 22.10 -23.13 9.06
C PRO A 74 20.73 -22.87 8.42
N LEU A 75 19.73 -23.68 8.75
CA LEU A 75 18.36 -23.50 8.24
C LEU A 75 17.80 -22.11 8.58
N ALA A 76 18.24 -21.50 9.68
CA ALA A 76 17.91 -20.14 10.09
C ALA A 76 18.26 -19.08 9.03
N CYS A 77 19.23 -19.35 8.16
CA CYS A 77 19.64 -18.44 7.08
C CYS A 77 18.62 -18.33 5.95
N ARG A 78 17.65 -19.26 5.87
CA ARG A 78 16.52 -19.18 4.94
C ARG A 78 15.48 -18.14 5.37
N CYS A 79 15.49 -17.73 6.64
CA CYS A 79 14.58 -16.75 7.19
C CYS A 79 15.20 -15.35 7.18
N PRO A 80 14.41 -14.28 7.03
CA PRO A 80 14.88 -12.90 7.15
C PRO A 80 15.55 -12.63 8.52
N PRO A 81 16.39 -11.59 8.65
CA PRO A 81 16.93 -11.18 9.94
C PRO A 81 15.81 -10.91 10.95
N GLY A 82 15.97 -11.40 12.19
CA GLY A 82 14.95 -11.29 13.23
C GLY A 82 13.83 -12.32 13.14
N PHE A 83 13.86 -13.28 12.20
CA PHE A 83 12.87 -14.37 12.12
C PHE A 83 13.47 -15.71 12.54
N VAL A 84 12.67 -16.57 13.14
CA VAL A 84 13.02 -17.96 13.49
C VAL A 84 12.30 -18.94 12.56
N VAL A 85 12.94 -20.08 12.30
CA VAL A 85 12.34 -21.19 11.54
C VAL A 85 11.25 -21.85 12.36
N VAL A 86 10.09 -22.05 11.76
CA VAL A 86 8.95 -22.76 12.37
C VAL A 86 8.76 -24.11 11.71
N HIS A 87 8.63 -24.09 10.39
CA HIS A 87 8.30 -25.26 9.59
C HIS A 87 9.16 -25.30 8.34
N THR A 88 9.65 -26.47 7.95
CA THR A 88 10.36 -26.68 6.68
C THR A 88 9.51 -27.52 5.75
N HIS A 89 9.28 -27.06 4.52
CA HIS A 89 8.58 -27.82 3.49
C HIS A 89 9.61 -28.46 2.54
N PRO A 90 9.92 -29.76 2.68
CA PRO A 90 10.98 -30.40 1.91
C PRO A 90 10.70 -30.38 0.40
N GLN A 91 9.41 -30.46 0.03
CA GLN A 91 8.96 -30.52 -1.36
C GLN A 91 9.21 -29.23 -2.15
N THR A 92 9.13 -28.07 -1.49
CA THR A 92 9.29 -26.76 -2.12
C THR A 92 10.60 -26.07 -1.75
N ASN A 93 11.40 -26.71 -0.88
CA ASN A 93 12.59 -26.14 -0.24
C ASN A 93 12.33 -24.81 0.51
N ARG A 94 11.05 -24.48 0.77
CA ARG A 94 10.64 -23.28 1.48
C ARG A 94 10.56 -23.54 2.97
N THR A 95 10.67 -22.46 3.73
CA THR A 95 10.62 -22.50 5.18
C THR A 95 9.64 -21.45 5.66
N LEU A 96 8.69 -21.84 6.50
CA LEU A 96 7.86 -20.91 7.25
C LEU A 96 8.68 -20.33 8.39
N CYS A 97 8.73 -19.01 8.45
CA CYS A 97 9.47 -18.27 9.45
C CYS A 97 8.54 -17.33 10.22
N VAL A 98 8.81 -17.14 11.51
CA VAL A 98 8.09 -16.20 12.39
C VAL A 98 9.05 -15.14 12.89
N GLY A 99 8.65 -13.89 12.77
CA GLY A 99 9.31 -12.75 13.42
C GLY A 99 8.31 -12.06 14.33
N VAL A 100 8.70 -11.78 15.57
CA VAL A 100 7.89 -11.00 16.51
C VAL A 100 8.58 -9.69 16.76
N ARG A 101 7.98 -8.58 16.31
CA ARG A 101 8.52 -7.23 16.55
C ARG A 101 8.17 -6.78 17.97
N VAL A 102 8.97 -5.87 18.53
CA VAL A 102 8.68 -5.26 19.83
C VAL A 102 7.33 -4.57 19.85
N ALA A 103 6.78 -4.39 21.05
CA ALA A 103 5.49 -3.76 21.23
C ALA A 103 5.49 -2.30 20.75
N GLN A 104 4.61 -1.97 19.81
CA GLN A 104 4.46 -0.63 19.22
C GLN A 104 3.00 -0.42 18.75
N PRO A 105 2.58 0.83 18.49
CA PRO A 105 1.36 1.10 17.73
C PRO A 105 1.33 0.31 16.42
N TRP A 106 0.13 0.00 15.95
CA TRP A 106 -0.04 -0.76 14.71
C TRP A 106 0.58 0.00 13.53
N GLN A 107 1.37 -0.73 12.74
CA GLN A 107 2.05 -0.21 11.56
C GLN A 107 2.20 -1.32 10.52
N ASP A 108 2.41 -0.94 9.26
CA ASP A 108 2.75 -1.86 8.15
C ASP A 108 4.20 -2.38 8.28
N GLY A 109 4.65 -2.74 9.48
CA GLY A 109 6.07 -2.95 9.77
C GLY A 109 6.64 -4.30 9.37
N CYS A 110 5.79 -5.31 9.14
CA CYS A 110 6.21 -6.58 8.54
C CYS A 110 6.60 -6.43 7.07
N VAL A 111 6.16 -5.37 6.40
CA VAL A 111 6.41 -5.15 4.97
C VAL A 111 7.91 -5.09 4.65
N GLN A 112 8.74 -4.58 5.57
CA GLN A 112 10.20 -4.46 5.37
C GLN A 112 10.93 -5.82 5.32
N SER A 113 10.34 -6.91 5.83
CA SER A 113 10.90 -8.25 5.64
C SER A 113 10.66 -8.79 4.21
N GLY A 114 9.87 -8.08 3.41
CA GLY A 114 9.49 -8.46 2.05
C GLY A 114 8.52 -9.63 1.96
N THR A 115 7.85 -9.93 3.07
CA THR A 115 6.80 -10.94 3.13
C THR A 115 5.51 -10.49 2.43
N ALA A 116 4.87 -11.45 1.78
CA ALA A 116 3.48 -11.40 1.33
C ALA A 116 2.60 -12.42 2.10
N THR A 117 3.20 -13.23 2.98
CA THR A 117 2.57 -14.30 3.75
C THR A 117 1.88 -13.72 4.97
N ASP A 118 0.57 -13.93 5.06
CA ASP A 118 -0.26 -13.50 6.19
C ASP A 118 -0.69 -14.70 7.05
N LEU A 119 -1.26 -14.43 8.22
CA LEU A 119 -1.83 -15.44 9.14
C LEU A 119 -2.87 -16.31 8.43
N PHE A 120 -3.63 -15.69 7.51
CA PHE A 120 -4.71 -16.33 6.76
C PHE A 120 -4.21 -17.29 5.67
N ASP A 121 -2.90 -17.35 5.42
CA ASP A 121 -2.29 -18.29 4.48
C ASP A 121 -1.75 -19.55 5.17
N LEU A 122 -1.81 -19.61 6.50
CA LEU A 122 -1.32 -20.75 7.27
C LEU A 122 -2.35 -21.89 7.25
N ASP A 123 -1.87 -23.11 7.07
CA ASP A 123 -2.68 -24.30 7.35
C ASP A 123 -2.83 -24.53 8.87
N PRO A 124 -3.75 -25.40 9.32
CA PRO A 124 -3.96 -25.63 10.75
C PRO A 124 -2.74 -26.13 11.52
N THR A 125 -1.83 -26.86 10.86
CA THR A 125 -0.58 -27.37 11.45
C THR A 125 0.39 -26.21 11.66
N GLU A 126 0.63 -25.44 10.61
CA GLU A 126 1.47 -24.24 10.65
C GLU A 126 0.97 -23.25 11.71
N LEU A 127 -0.34 -23.01 11.76
CA LEU A 127 -0.94 -22.11 12.75
C LEU A 127 -0.71 -22.61 14.19
N SER A 128 -0.77 -23.92 14.43
CA SER A 128 -0.50 -24.51 15.74
C SER A 128 0.97 -24.39 16.15
N GLU A 129 1.91 -24.54 15.21
CA GLU A 129 3.34 -24.36 15.46
C GLU A 129 3.67 -22.89 15.76
N VAL A 130 3.12 -21.95 14.97
CA VAL A 130 3.26 -20.51 15.20
C VAL A 130 2.72 -20.13 16.59
N ARG A 131 1.56 -20.66 16.96
CA ARG A 131 0.97 -20.44 18.29
C ARG A 131 1.89 -20.91 19.41
N THR A 132 2.49 -22.08 19.27
CA THR A 132 3.39 -22.65 20.29
C THR A 132 4.56 -21.71 20.55
N ILE A 133 5.19 -21.20 19.49
CA ILE A 133 6.27 -20.21 19.59
C ILE A 133 5.80 -18.93 20.30
N LEU A 134 4.62 -18.41 19.96
CA LEU A 134 4.10 -17.20 20.59
C LEU A 134 3.81 -17.39 22.08
N LEU A 135 3.28 -18.55 22.48
CA LEU A 135 3.06 -18.91 23.88
C LEU A 135 4.38 -19.06 24.65
N ASP A 136 5.39 -19.69 24.06
CA ASP A 136 6.73 -19.85 24.65
C ASP A 136 7.41 -18.48 24.86
N MET A 137 7.18 -17.55 23.94
CA MET A 137 7.61 -16.14 24.05
C MET A 137 6.74 -15.30 24.99
N ARG A 138 5.72 -15.89 25.64
CA ARG A 138 4.74 -15.21 26.51
C ARG A 138 3.98 -14.07 25.80
N VAL A 139 3.72 -14.23 24.51
CA VAL A 139 2.91 -13.30 23.70
C VAL A 139 1.48 -13.82 23.62
N SER A 140 0.58 -13.23 24.41
CA SER A 140 -0.85 -13.56 24.40
C SER A 140 -1.68 -12.68 23.46
N GLU A 141 -1.18 -11.49 23.14
CA GLU A 141 -1.86 -10.54 22.24
C GLU A 141 -0.82 -9.91 21.32
N CYS A 142 -1.11 -9.89 20.01
CA CYS A 142 -0.23 -9.27 19.03
C CYS A 142 -0.98 -8.70 17.84
N TRP A 143 -0.41 -7.68 17.22
CA TRP A 143 -0.84 -7.17 15.93
C TRP A 143 -0.60 -8.19 14.81
N ILE A 144 -1.53 -8.23 13.87
CA ILE A 144 -1.35 -8.89 12.57
C ILE A 144 -1.37 -7.88 11.44
N SER A 145 -0.89 -8.27 10.27
CA SER A 145 -0.79 -7.41 9.08
C SER A 145 -2.13 -7.28 8.35
N ALA A 146 -3.20 -6.98 9.10
CA ALA A 146 -4.53 -6.75 8.58
C ALA A 146 -5.25 -5.64 9.36
N ARG A 147 -6.08 -4.87 8.67
CA ARG A 147 -6.91 -3.82 9.28
C ARG A 147 -8.14 -3.51 8.46
N ARG A 148 -9.06 -2.78 9.05
CA ARG A 148 -10.17 -2.13 8.38
C ARG A 148 -9.68 -0.81 7.75
N LEU A 149 -10.09 -0.57 6.50
CA LEU A 149 -9.78 0.68 5.77
C LEU A 149 -11.00 1.59 5.57
N LEU A 150 -12.21 1.04 5.65
CA LEU A 150 -13.46 1.77 5.51
C LEU A 150 -14.24 1.60 6.82
N LYS A 151 -14.95 2.65 7.27
CA LYS A 151 -15.68 2.68 8.55
C LYS A 151 -16.52 1.40 8.81
N TYR A 152 -17.25 0.95 7.79
CA TYR A 152 -18.12 -0.23 7.85
C TYR A 152 -17.58 -1.39 7.00
N GLY A 153 -16.31 -1.30 6.60
CA GLY A 153 -15.64 -2.27 5.74
C GLY A 153 -15.24 -3.54 6.46
N GLU A 154 -14.94 -4.54 5.64
CA GLU A 154 -14.35 -5.79 6.08
C GLU A 154 -12.87 -5.61 6.46
N LEU A 155 -12.33 -6.61 7.15
CA LEU A 155 -10.89 -6.72 7.40
C LEU A 155 -10.18 -6.94 6.06
N VAL A 156 -9.13 -6.20 5.79
CA VAL A 156 -8.31 -6.39 4.58
C VAL A 156 -6.85 -6.66 4.94
N ARG A 157 -6.19 -7.43 4.07
CA ARG A 157 -4.76 -7.74 4.16
C ARG A 157 -3.90 -6.52 3.85
N ARG A 158 -2.79 -6.36 4.58
CA ARG A 158 -1.89 -5.21 4.53
C ARG A 158 -0.43 -5.58 4.22
N LEU A 159 -0.20 -6.74 3.61
CA LEU A 159 1.12 -7.09 3.08
C LEU A 159 1.16 -6.87 1.57
N PRO A 160 2.27 -6.34 1.03
CA PRO A 160 2.40 -6.11 -0.40
C PRO A 160 2.27 -7.44 -1.15
N GLY A 161 1.62 -7.43 -2.30
CA GLY A 161 1.38 -8.66 -3.04
C GLY A 161 0.16 -8.60 -3.92
N SER A 162 -0.08 -9.72 -4.59
CA SER A 162 -1.34 -9.97 -5.29
C SER A 162 -2.58 -9.84 -4.38
N GLN A 163 -2.44 -10.04 -3.07
CA GLN A 163 -3.52 -9.94 -2.07
C GLN A 163 -3.56 -8.61 -1.30
N TRP A 164 -2.78 -7.60 -1.69
CA TRP A 164 -2.80 -6.28 -1.05
C TRP A 164 -4.20 -5.66 -1.05
N ASN A 165 -4.68 -5.25 0.13
CA ASN A 165 -6.03 -4.74 0.38
C ASN A 165 -7.17 -5.69 -0.05
N ALA A 166 -6.89 -6.97 -0.26
CA ALA A 166 -7.93 -7.96 -0.48
C ALA A 166 -8.69 -8.19 0.84
N PRO A 167 -10.03 -8.28 0.81
CA PRO A 167 -10.82 -8.70 1.96
C PRO A 167 -10.40 -10.07 2.45
N VAL A 168 -10.41 -10.25 3.77
CA VAL A 168 -10.19 -11.56 4.40
C VAL A 168 -11.44 -12.40 4.22
N GLU A 169 -11.31 -13.56 3.57
CA GLU A 169 -12.45 -14.42 3.26
C GLU A 169 -13.02 -15.09 4.52
N GLN A 170 -14.34 -15.25 4.57
CA GLN A 170 -15.02 -15.85 5.72
C GLN A 170 -14.62 -17.31 5.97
N SER A 171 -14.21 -18.03 4.92
CA SER A 171 -13.63 -19.38 4.99
C SER A 171 -12.35 -19.42 5.84
N THR A 172 -11.49 -18.41 5.72
CA THR A 172 -10.24 -18.32 6.49
C THR A 172 -10.49 -18.00 7.97
N LEU A 173 -11.63 -17.34 8.28
CA LEU A 173 -12.04 -17.02 9.65
C LEU A 173 -12.59 -18.22 10.42
N TYR A 174 -12.83 -19.38 9.79
CA TYR A 174 -13.24 -20.59 10.52
C TYR A 174 -12.17 -21.07 11.50
N HIS A 175 -10.90 -20.91 11.16
CA HIS A 175 -9.77 -21.32 12.00
C HIS A 175 -9.40 -20.26 13.04
N VAL A 176 -9.74 -19.00 12.78
CA VAL A 176 -9.49 -17.88 13.68
C VAL A 176 -10.70 -16.94 13.67
N PRO A 177 -11.70 -17.18 14.54
CA PRO A 177 -12.95 -16.43 14.52
C PRO A 177 -12.72 -14.96 14.87
N LEU A 178 -13.41 -14.08 14.15
CA LEU A 178 -13.40 -12.64 14.41
C LEU A 178 -14.49 -12.28 15.43
N SER A 179 -14.08 -11.82 16.61
CA SER A 179 -14.94 -11.25 17.64
C SER A 179 -15.20 -9.77 17.39
N GLY A 180 -16.40 -9.29 17.74
CA GLY A 180 -16.71 -7.86 17.74
C GLY A 180 -16.68 -7.23 16.34
N ALA A 181 -17.47 -7.76 15.39
CA ALA A 181 -17.53 -7.21 14.03
C ALA A 181 -18.16 -5.80 13.94
N THR A 182 -18.84 -5.34 14.99
CA THR A 182 -19.42 -4.00 15.09
C THR A 182 -18.34 -2.93 15.07
N TYR A 183 -18.53 -1.91 14.22
CA TYR A 183 -17.63 -0.77 14.18
C TYR A 183 -17.62 -0.08 15.55
N THR A 184 -16.42 0.16 16.06
CA THR A 184 -16.17 1.03 17.20
C THR A 184 -15.18 2.07 16.72
N LYS A 185 -15.42 3.34 17.07
CA LYS A 185 -14.55 4.44 16.66
C LYS A 185 -13.09 4.14 17.05
N ASP A 186 -12.16 4.39 16.13
CA ASP A 186 -10.72 4.19 16.27
C ASP A 186 -10.25 2.72 16.42
N HIS A 187 -11.16 1.73 16.38
CA HIS A 187 -10.83 0.30 16.44
C HIS A 187 -10.80 -0.32 15.03
N ASP A 188 -9.78 0.03 14.25
CA ASP A 188 -9.65 -0.45 12.88
C ASP A 188 -8.58 -1.53 12.72
N CYS A 189 -7.69 -1.74 13.69
CA CYS A 189 -6.55 -2.64 13.55
C CYS A 189 -6.87 -4.04 14.09
N ALA A 190 -6.47 -5.09 13.37
CA ALA A 190 -6.70 -6.45 13.82
C ALA A 190 -5.63 -6.92 14.80
N MET A 191 -6.10 -7.37 15.95
CA MET A 191 -5.32 -7.99 17.01
C MET A 191 -5.67 -9.47 17.09
N LEU A 192 -4.63 -10.29 17.20
CA LEU A 192 -4.70 -11.71 17.46
C LEU A 192 -4.56 -11.94 18.96
N ARG A 193 -5.58 -12.55 19.56
CA ARG A 193 -5.55 -13.06 20.91
C ARG A 193 -5.25 -14.55 20.88
N ILE A 194 -4.28 -14.95 21.68
CA ILE A 194 -3.73 -16.29 21.72
C ILE A 194 -3.86 -16.80 23.15
N ASP A 195 -4.72 -17.80 23.32
CA ASP A 195 -4.85 -18.55 24.56
C ASP A 195 -4.26 -19.95 24.38
N ARG A 196 -4.31 -20.80 25.42
CA ARG A 196 -3.86 -22.22 25.32
C ARG A 196 -4.76 -23.10 24.47
N ASN A 197 -6.06 -22.76 24.38
CA ASN A 197 -7.07 -23.59 23.70
C ASN A 197 -7.62 -22.98 22.42
N ALA A 198 -7.72 -21.66 22.29
CA ALA A 198 -8.16 -20.98 21.07
C ALA A 198 -7.24 -19.85 20.60
N THR A 199 -7.39 -19.48 19.33
CA THR A 199 -6.85 -18.27 18.73
C THR A 199 -8.04 -17.46 18.19
N GLN A 200 -8.10 -16.17 18.49
CA GLN A 200 -9.24 -15.32 18.13
C GLN A 200 -8.77 -13.97 17.59
N LEU A 201 -9.47 -13.45 16.58
CA LEU A 201 -9.25 -12.11 16.07
C LEU A 201 -10.22 -11.12 16.73
N SER A 202 -9.77 -9.89 16.91
CA SER A 202 -10.62 -8.78 17.32
C SER A 202 -10.13 -7.47 16.71
N TYR A 203 -11.03 -6.49 16.64
CA TYR A 203 -10.63 -5.12 16.32
C TYR A 203 -10.17 -4.40 17.58
N GLN A 204 -9.11 -3.61 17.45
CA GLN A 204 -8.53 -2.87 18.56
C GLN A 204 -8.01 -1.51 18.10
N ASN A 205 -7.90 -0.57 19.04
CA ASN A 205 -7.36 0.75 18.78
C ASN A 205 -5.92 0.67 18.27
N CYS A 206 -5.68 1.16 17.06
CA CYS A 206 -4.38 1.09 16.39
C CYS A 206 -3.23 1.76 17.17
N SER A 207 -3.55 2.63 18.13
CA SER A 207 -2.58 3.40 18.90
C SER A 207 -2.00 2.63 20.10
N ILE A 208 -2.59 1.49 20.50
CA ILE A 208 -2.05 0.72 21.63
C ILE A 208 -0.75 0.02 21.24
N ALA A 209 0.16 -0.12 22.20
CA ALA A 209 1.43 -0.81 21.97
C ALA A 209 1.26 -2.32 22.17
N LEU A 210 1.34 -3.09 21.08
CA LEU A 210 1.38 -4.55 21.12
C LEU A 210 2.52 -5.09 20.25
N PRO A 211 3.10 -6.25 20.57
CA PRO A 211 4.00 -6.95 19.67
C PRO A 211 3.34 -7.19 18.31
N GLN A 212 4.12 -7.26 17.24
CA GLN A 212 3.59 -7.53 15.90
C GLN A 212 4.11 -8.86 15.37
N LEU A 213 3.18 -9.74 14.98
CA LEU A 213 3.49 -11.01 14.32
C LEU A 213 3.75 -10.76 12.82
N CYS A 214 4.93 -11.17 12.37
CA CYS A 214 5.32 -11.22 10.98
C CYS A 214 5.60 -12.67 10.58
N LEU A 215 5.06 -13.07 9.43
CA LEU A 215 5.27 -14.39 8.84
C LEU A 215 6.06 -14.24 7.56
N TYR A 216 6.82 -15.26 7.16
CA TYR A 216 7.57 -15.27 5.90
C TYR A 216 7.65 -16.70 5.37
N ARG A 217 7.38 -16.89 4.07
CA ARG A 217 7.42 -18.21 3.40
C ARG A 217 7.87 -18.11 1.93
N GLU A 218 8.39 -16.97 1.52
CA GLU A 218 8.71 -16.66 0.13
C GLU A 218 10.13 -17.09 -0.25
N ALA A 219 10.39 -17.19 -1.55
CA ALA A 219 11.74 -17.26 -2.08
C ALA A 219 12.42 -15.89 -1.91
N ASN A 220 13.72 -15.86 -1.55
CA ASN A 220 14.38 -14.61 -1.23
C ASN A 220 14.70 -13.77 -2.48
N LEU A 221 14.89 -14.41 -3.64
CA LEU A 221 15.18 -13.73 -4.90
C LEU A 221 13.92 -13.18 -5.59
N LEU A 222 14.05 -11.97 -6.15
CA LEU A 222 13.05 -11.31 -6.97
C LEU A 222 13.69 -10.60 -8.16
N GLN A 223 13.02 -10.62 -9.30
CA GLN A 223 13.39 -9.81 -10.45
C GLN A 223 12.55 -8.52 -10.45
N LEU A 224 13.02 -7.50 -9.72
CA LEU A 224 12.36 -6.19 -9.59
C LEU A 224 12.93 -5.18 -10.59
N HIS A 225 13.68 -4.19 -10.10
CA HIS A 225 14.29 -3.11 -10.86
C HIS A 225 15.63 -3.50 -11.51
N CYS A 226 16.08 -4.74 -11.29
CA CYS A 226 17.30 -5.30 -11.87
C CYS A 226 17.10 -5.68 -13.35
N ASP A 227 18.21 -5.82 -14.06
CA ASP A 227 18.21 -6.17 -15.48
C ASP A 227 17.73 -7.62 -15.71
N ALA A 228 17.57 -7.98 -16.98
CA ALA A 228 17.27 -9.36 -17.35
C ALA A 228 18.34 -10.31 -16.78
N ASP A 229 17.89 -11.42 -16.18
CA ASP A 229 18.73 -12.44 -15.54
C ASP A 229 19.56 -11.94 -14.34
N GLU A 230 19.22 -10.77 -13.78
CA GLU A 230 19.66 -10.30 -12.48
C GLU A 230 18.52 -10.35 -11.45
N PHE A 231 18.88 -10.54 -10.20
CA PHE A 231 17.96 -10.65 -9.09
C PHE A 231 18.32 -9.65 -8.00
N THR A 232 17.31 -9.06 -7.37
CA THR A 232 17.43 -8.44 -6.05
C THR A 232 16.88 -9.42 -5.01
N THR A 233 17.02 -9.10 -3.73
CA THR A 233 16.33 -9.84 -2.67
C THR A 233 15.03 -9.16 -2.25
N ARG A 234 14.18 -9.91 -1.54
CA ARG A 234 13.03 -9.40 -0.78
C ARG A 234 13.42 -8.51 0.40
N TYR A 235 14.65 -8.62 0.89
CA TYR A 235 15.12 -7.93 2.07
C TYR A 235 15.47 -6.48 1.76
N SER A 236 14.85 -5.53 2.45
CA SER A 236 15.10 -4.09 2.25
C SER A 236 16.58 -3.73 2.28
N SER A 237 17.37 -4.34 3.17
CA SER A 237 18.81 -4.10 3.31
C SER A 237 19.63 -4.44 2.05
N TYR A 238 19.16 -5.40 1.24
CA TYR A 238 19.85 -5.84 0.03
C TYR A 238 19.13 -5.40 -1.25
N GLN A 239 17.99 -4.70 -1.14
CA GLN A 239 17.22 -4.19 -2.28
C GLN A 239 17.95 -3.13 -3.11
N ARG A 240 19.09 -2.62 -2.63
CA ARG A 240 19.93 -1.66 -3.36
C ARG A 240 20.87 -2.33 -4.36
N TYR A 241 20.97 -3.66 -4.32
CA TYR A 241 21.91 -4.45 -5.12
C TYR A 241 21.16 -5.36 -6.08
N CYS A 242 21.77 -5.53 -7.26
CA CYS A 242 21.40 -6.56 -8.21
C CYS A 242 22.49 -7.62 -8.25
N PHE A 243 22.08 -8.87 -8.21
CA PHE A 243 22.96 -10.04 -8.10
C PHE A 243 22.73 -10.97 -9.30
N SER A 244 23.78 -11.61 -9.79
CA SER A 244 23.67 -12.62 -10.84
C SER A 244 24.83 -13.60 -10.82
N ILE A 245 24.62 -14.75 -11.46
CA ILE A 245 25.69 -15.70 -11.78
C ILE A 245 25.75 -15.84 -13.29
N ARG A 246 26.91 -15.52 -13.86
CA ARG A 246 27.12 -15.48 -15.32
C ARG A 246 28.34 -16.28 -15.72
N LYS A 247 28.32 -16.83 -16.93
CA LYS A 247 29.53 -17.39 -17.53
C LYS A 247 30.55 -16.30 -17.80
N SER A 248 31.80 -16.57 -17.50
CA SER A 248 32.87 -15.58 -17.57
C SER A 248 34.21 -16.23 -17.86
N ASN A 249 35.14 -15.46 -18.42
CA ASN A 249 36.54 -15.87 -18.58
C ASN A 249 37.43 -15.22 -17.51
N VAL A 250 38.70 -15.63 -17.50
CA VAL A 250 39.72 -15.21 -16.52
C VAL A 250 39.93 -13.70 -16.54
N SER A 251 40.05 -13.09 -17.73
CA SER A 251 40.29 -11.65 -17.87
C SER A 251 39.14 -10.81 -17.33
N THR A 252 37.90 -11.27 -17.48
CA THR A 252 36.73 -10.62 -16.89
C THR A 252 36.75 -10.71 -15.36
N VAL A 253 37.17 -11.86 -14.81
CA VAL A 253 37.32 -12.02 -13.35
C VAL A 253 38.39 -11.06 -12.81
N GLU A 254 39.56 -10.98 -13.45
CA GLU A 254 40.63 -10.06 -13.04
C GLU A 254 40.19 -8.61 -13.09
N MET A 255 39.45 -8.22 -14.13
CA MET A 255 38.88 -6.88 -14.26
C MET A 255 37.86 -6.58 -13.15
N LEU A 256 36.96 -7.53 -12.85
CA LEU A 256 36.01 -7.39 -11.74
C LEU A 256 36.70 -7.36 -10.37
N LYS A 257 37.80 -8.13 -10.19
CA LYS A 257 38.62 -8.09 -8.97
C LYS A 257 39.20 -6.70 -8.76
N MET A 258 39.81 -6.15 -9.80
CA MET A 258 40.38 -4.80 -9.77
C MET A 258 39.28 -3.77 -9.43
N GLN A 259 38.11 -3.85 -10.08
CA GLN A 259 36.98 -2.97 -9.79
C GLN A 259 36.47 -3.09 -8.35
N THR A 260 36.38 -4.31 -7.82
CA THR A 260 35.94 -4.59 -6.45
C THR A 260 36.94 -4.02 -5.43
N GLN A 261 38.24 -4.20 -5.67
CA GLN A 261 39.31 -3.69 -4.80
C GLN A 261 39.42 -2.16 -4.81
N LEU A 262 39.19 -1.54 -5.97
CA LEU A 262 39.22 -0.08 -6.08
C LEU A 262 38.01 0.61 -5.42
N ARG A 263 36.99 -0.13 -4.95
CA ARG A 263 35.76 0.39 -4.29
C ARG A 263 35.23 1.67 -4.94
N LEU A 264 35.24 1.75 -6.27
CA LEU A 264 34.71 2.90 -6.98
C LEU A 264 33.19 2.94 -6.76
N VAL A 265 32.69 4.04 -6.20
CA VAL A 265 31.28 4.26 -5.78
C VAL A 265 30.30 4.40 -6.97
N THR A 266 30.76 4.12 -8.18
CA THR A 266 29.96 4.17 -9.40
C THR A 266 29.36 2.81 -9.74
N ASN A 267 28.21 2.75 -10.42
CA ASN A 267 27.46 1.56 -10.90
C ASN A 267 28.30 0.48 -11.61
N VAL A 268 29.21 -0.17 -10.90
CA VAL A 268 30.20 -1.11 -11.43
C VAL A 268 29.90 -2.49 -10.86
N ASN A 269 29.97 -3.51 -11.73
CA ASN A 269 29.86 -4.89 -11.31
C ASN A 269 31.07 -5.24 -10.45
N GLY A 270 30.82 -5.64 -9.21
CA GLY A 270 31.80 -6.26 -8.34
C GLY A 270 31.64 -7.77 -8.31
N ILE A 271 32.67 -8.47 -7.84
CA ILE A 271 32.53 -9.87 -7.46
C ILE A 271 31.68 -9.93 -6.20
N PHE A 272 30.74 -10.89 -6.16
CA PHE A 272 29.95 -11.18 -4.97
C PHE A 272 30.87 -11.67 -3.84
N SER A 273 30.81 -11.03 -2.68
CA SER A 273 31.59 -11.41 -1.51
C SER A 273 30.76 -12.19 -0.49
N ILE A 274 31.28 -13.32 -0.02
CA ILE A 274 30.71 -14.15 1.05
C ILE A 274 31.38 -13.73 2.36
N ASP A 275 30.69 -12.92 3.14
CA ASP A 275 31.12 -12.43 4.46
C ASP A 275 30.22 -12.91 5.62
N SER A 276 29.17 -13.67 5.29
CA SER A 276 28.12 -14.11 6.21
C SER A 276 27.45 -15.40 5.72
N ASN A 277 26.85 -16.17 6.64
CA ASN A 277 26.12 -17.37 6.27
C ASN A 277 24.90 -17.04 5.41
N ARG A 278 24.29 -15.88 5.62
CA ARG A 278 23.19 -15.37 4.79
C ARG A 278 23.60 -15.07 3.36
N LYS A 279 24.80 -14.51 3.12
CA LYS A 279 25.32 -14.36 1.75
C LYS A 279 25.68 -15.70 1.14
N GLY A 280 26.13 -16.68 1.94
CA GLY A 280 26.26 -18.07 1.49
C GLY A 280 24.93 -18.68 1.03
N GLN A 281 23.85 -18.47 1.78
CA GLN A 281 22.49 -18.90 1.40
C GLN A 281 22.01 -18.19 0.12
N LEU A 282 22.26 -16.89 0.01
CA LEU A 282 21.93 -16.11 -1.19
C LEU A 282 22.66 -16.65 -2.42
N LEU A 283 23.94 -17.05 -2.29
CA LEU A 283 24.70 -17.66 -3.38
C LEU A 283 24.09 -18.98 -3.86
N VAL A 284 23.65 -19.84 -2.94
CA VAL A 284 22.94 -21.08 -3.29
C VAL A 284 21.66 -20.79 -4.06
N GLU A 285 20.88 -19.80 -3.64
CA GLU A 285 19.64 -19.43 -4.32
C GLU A 285 19.89 -18.81 -5.70
N MET A 286 20.94 -18.00 -5.84
CA MET A 286 21.34 -17.46 -7.14
C MET A 286 21.77 -18.57 -8.09
N ASN A 287 22.44 -19.60 -7.57
CA ASN A 287 22.83 -20.76 -8.37
C ASN A 287 21.61 -21.53 -8.86
N ASP A 288 20.65 -21.81 -7.97
CA ASP A 288 19.39 -22.47 -8.31
C ASP A 288 18.58 -21.69 -9.36
N ALA A 289 18.66 -20.36 -9.32
CA ALA A 289 17.96 -19.49 -10.27
C ALA A 289 18.70 -19.27 -11.60
N SER A 290 20.00 -19.61 -11.67
CA SER A 290 20.81 -19.40 -12.87
C SER A 290 20.47 -20.42 -13.95
N LYS A 291 20.09 -19.94 -15.14
CA LYS A 291 19.83 -20.82 -16.29
C LYS A 291 21.09 -21.43 -16.88
N GLU A 292 22.22 -20.73 -16.76
CA GLU A 292 23.45 -21.09 -17.47
C GLU A 292 24.45 -21.87 -16.60
N CYS A 293 24.30 -21.77 -15.26
CA CYS A 293 25.28 -22.23 -14.29
C CYS A 293 24.70 -23.14 -13.20
N SER A 294 23.43 -23.57 -13.31
CA SER A 294 22.75 -24.40 -12.30
C SER A 294 23.18 -25.87 -12.29
N ASP A 295 23.95 -26.31 -13.29
CA ASP A 295 24.43 -27.69 -13.37
C ASP A 295 25.47 -27.97 -12.27
N SER A 296 25.37 -29.15 -11.63
CA SER A 296 26.15 -29.51 -10.44
C SER A 296 27.67 -29.64 -10.67
N SER A 297 28.12 -29.55 -11.93
CA SER A 297 29.53 -29.56 -12.31
C SER A 297 30.18 -28.17 -12.41
N ASP A 298 29.39 -27.09 -12.39
CA ASP A 298 29.90 -25.74 -12.61
C ASP A 298 30.52 -25.15 -11.34
N VAL A 299 31.75 -24.65 -11.50
CA VAL A 299 32.53 -24.01 -10.46
C VAL A 299 32.22 -22.51 -10.46
N ILE A 300 31.61 -22.00 -9.37
CA ILE A 300 31.09 -20.62 -9.27
C ILE A 300 32.05 -19.70 -8.50
N TYR A 301 32.77 -18.82 -9.19
CA TYR A 301 33.68 -17.88 -8.53
C TYR A 301 32.95 -16.82 -7.68
N ALA A 302 33.34 -16.67 -6.42
CA ALA A 302 32.91 -15.62 -5.50
C ALA A 302 34.09 -15.24 -4.56
N ASP A 303 34.11 -14.01 -4.07
CA ASP A 303 35.12 -13.52 -3.13
C ASP A 303 34.77 -13.98 -1.71
N GLN A 304 35.76 -14.33 -0.89
CA GLN A 304 35.54 -14.72 0.51
C GLN A 304 36.29 -13.74 1.40
N ILE A 305 35.53 -12.93 2.15
CA ILE A 305 36.10 -11.92 3.04
C ILE A 305 36.02 -12.46 4.47
N GLU A 306 37.14 -12.45 5.19
CA GLU A 306 37.17 -12.77 6.61
C GLU A 306 36.28 -11.76 7.37
N SER A 307 35.20 -12.25 7.98
CA SER A 307 34.33 -11.44 8.82
C SER A 307 35.05 -11.05 10.10
N THR A 308 35.41 -9.78 10.27
CA THR A 308 36.08 -9.24 11.47
C THR A 308 35.13 -9.01 12.66
N HIS A 309 33.96 -9.66 12.72
CA HIS A 309 32.91 -9.31 13.69
C HIS A 309 33.08 -9.83 15.13
N HIS A 310 34.28 -10.21 15.56
CA HIS A 310 34.61 -10.42 16.98
C HIS A 310 35.72 -9.49 17.47
N ALA A 311 35.43 -8.19 17.49
CA ALA A 311 36.23 -7.21 18.22
C ALA A 311 35.92 -7.28 19.74
N HIS A 312 36.34 -8.35 20.40
CA HIS A 312 36.64 -8.37 21.84
C HIS A 312 37.64 -9.49 22.16
N LYS A 313 38.89 -9.29 21.74
CA LYS A 313 40.03 -9.83 22.47
C LYS A 313 41.19 -8.85 22.36
N ARG A 314 41.33 -8.03 23.40
CA ARG A 314 42.61 -7.40 23.74
C ARG A 314 43.56 -8.54 24.09
N ASP A 315 44.69 -8.62 23.38
CA ASP A 315 46.05 -8.64 23.95
C ASP A 315 47.06 -9.33 23.01
N LEU A 316 48.22 -8.64 22.87
CA LEU A 316 49.50 -9.00 22.24
C LEU A 316 49.52 -9.10 20.70
N GLU A 317 50.03 -8.07 20.01
CA GLU A 317 51.46 -7.81 19.67
C GLU A 317 51.93 -8.59 18.43
N ASN A 318 52.33 -7.81 17.42
CA ASN A 318 53.10 -8.18 16.23
C ASN A 318 52.53 -9.32 15.38
N ASP A 319 51.68 -8.97 14.42
CA ASP A 319 51.79 -9.59 13.09
C ASP A 319 51.34 -8.62 12.00
N VAL A 320 52.18 -8.53 10.98
CA VAL A 320 51.94 -7.89 9.68
C VAL A 320 50.57 -8.36 9.14
N PRO A 321 49.77 -7.51 8.43
CA PRO A 321 48.54 -7.98 7.81
C PRO A 321 48.91 -8.97 6.68
N SER A 322 49.08 -10.24 7.02
CA SER A 322 49.13 -11.32 6.05
C SER A 322 47.71 -11.46 5.54
N ILE A 323 47.44 -10.88 4.37
CA ILE A 323 46.28 -11.19 3.56
C ILE A 323 46.41 -12.67 3.21
N SER A 324 45.89 -13.55 4.07
CA SER A 324 45.75 -14.97 3.76
C SER A 324 44.58 -15.11 2.80
N ASN A 325 44.83 -14.83 1.51
CA ASN A 325 43.94 -15.19 0.41
C ASN A 325 43.80 -16.72 0.38
N LYS A 326 42.84 -17.27 1.12
CA LYS A 326 42.38 -18.64 0.91
C LYS A 326 41.20 -18.59 -0.04
N ASP A 327 41.55 -18.59 -1.32
CA ASP A 327 40.64 -18.76 -2.46
C ASP A 327 39.79 -20.01 -2.28
N LEU A 328 38.48 -19.83 -2.38
CA LEU A 328 37.53 -20.90 -2.19
C LEU A 328 36.41 -20.95 -3.20
N ILE A 329 36.64 -20.56 -4.46
CA ILE A 329 36.08 -21.27 -5.62
C ILE A 329 37.09 -21.23 -6.82
N SER A 330 37.47 -22.42 -7.32
CA SER A 330 38.60 -22.75 -8.21
C SER A 330 40.01 -22.35 -7.72
N SER A 331 40.85 -23.35 -7.45
CA SER A 331 42.30 -23.19 -7.26
C SER A 331 43.08 -23.10 -8.59
N ASN A 332 42.36 -23.06 -9.71
CA ASN A 332 42.94 -23.00 -11.04
C ASN A 332 42.22 -21.92 -11.88
N PRO A 333 42.82 -20.72 -12.03
CA PRO A 333 42.19 -19.63 -12.78
C PRO A 333 41.96 -19.98 -14.26
N GLY A 334 42.59 -21.02 -14.81
CA GLY A 334 42.51 -21.38 -16.22
C GLY A 334 41.19 -21.97 -16.73
N ASN A 335 40.20 -22.28 -15.87
CA ASN A 335 38.97 -22.96 -16.29
C ASN A 335 37.74 -22.63 -15.40
N ILE A 336 37.41 -21.35 -15.22
CA ILE A 336 36.22 -20.94 -14.44
C ILE A 336 35.01 -20.85 -15.38
N PRO A 337 33.97 -21.69 -15.22
CA PRO A 337 32.77 -21.59 -16.05
C PRO A 337 31.85 -20.45 -15.61
N CYS A 338 31.73 -20.15 -14.31
CA CYS A 338 30.71 -19.23 -13.78
C CYS A 338 31.23 -18.29 -12.68
N VAL A 339 30.71 -17.06 -12.62
CA VAL A 339 31.11 -16.01 -11.65
C VAL A 339 29.87 -15.37 -11.04
N ALA A 340 29.86 -15.26 -9.71
CA ALA A 340 28.86 -14.53 -8.95
C ALA A 340 29.22 -13.03 -8.89
N GLN A 341 28.26 -12.19 -9.28
CA GLN A 341 28.42 -10.75 -9.39
C GLN A 341 27.44 -10.02 -8.47
N GLN A 342 27.87 -8.89 -7.92
CA GLN A 342 27.03 -7.93 -7.22
C GLN A 342 27.19 -6.55 -7.85
N ARG A 343 26.07 -5.91 -8.18
CA ARG A 343 26.04 -4.58 -8.78
C ARG A 343 25.25 -3.65 -7.87
N LEU A 344 25.87 -2.57 -7.41
CA LEU A 344 25.15 -1.52 -6.71
C LEU A 344 24.27 -0.79 -7.73
N GLN A 345 22.96 -0.82 -7.52
CA GLN A 345 21.98 -0.24 -8.42
C GLN A 345 21.35 1.04 -7.87
N ILE A 346 21.35 1.20 -6.54
CA ILE A 346 20.78 2.36 -5.85
C ILE A 346 21.87 3.02 -5.00
N VAL A 347 22.35 4.19 -5.44
CA VAL A 347 23.40 4.96 -4.78
C VAL A 347 22.77 6.09 -3.97
N GLY A 348 22.98 6.10 -2.65
CA GLY A 348 22.34 7.05 -1.73
C GLY A 348 20.86 6.75 -1.49
N ASP A 349 20.12 7.75 -1.00
CA ASP A 349 18.69 7.62 -0.64
C ASP A 349 17.74 8.16 -1.73
N SER A 350 18.29 8.62 -2.85
CA SER A 350 17.50 9.18 -3.94
C SER A 350 17.21 8.13 -5.00
N LEU A 351 15.93 7.82 -5.21
CA LEU A 351 15.46 7.05 -6.38
C LEU A 351 15.42 7.89 -7.67
N VAL A 352 15.85 9.15 -7.57
CA VAL A 352 16.16 9.98 -8.74
C VAL A 352 17.45 9.42 -9.33
N THR A 353 17.35 8.88 -10.55
CA THR A 353 18.54 8.44 -11.27
C THR A 353 19.50 9.62 -11.44
N ALA A 354 20.82 9.35 -11.42
CA ALA A 354 21.85 10.35 -11.70
C ALA A 354 21.63 11.11 -13.04
N ASP A 355 20.81 10.54 -13.92
CA ASP A 355 20.41 11.09 -15.22
C ASP A 355 19.15 12.01 -15.16
N GLY A 356 18.74 12.48 -13.98
CA GLY A 356 17.67 13.49 -13.84
C GLY A 356 16.23 12.98 -13.99
N GLY A 357 15.98 11.69 -13.81
CA GLY A 357 14.65 11.09 -13.98
C GLY A 357 13.59 11.57 -12.96
N THR A 358 12.32 11.68 -13.37
CA THR A 358 11.19 11.93 -12.46
C THR A 358 11.08 10.86 -11.38
N SER A 359 10.93 11.28 -10.12
CA SER A 359 10.70 10.39 -8.99
C SER A 359 9.50 9.46 -9.22
N PRO A 360 9.56 8.21 -8.71
CA PRO A 360 8.46 7.25 -8.83
C PRO A 360 7.15 7.86 -8.34
N SER A 361 6.13 7.91 -9.20
CA SER A 361 4.87 8.57 -8.89
C SER A 361 3.70 8.07 -9.72
N MET A 362 2.48 8.36 -9.26
CA MET A 362 1.23 7.93 -9.88
C MET A 362 0.27 9.11 -10.00
N TYR A 363 -0.18 9.39 -11.23
CA TYR A 363 -1.15 10.43 -11.51
C TYR A 363 -2.42 9.86 -12.12
N LEU A 364 -3.53 10.00 -11.39
CA LEU A 364 -4.84 9.53 -11.80
C LEU A 364 -5.63 10.68 -12.43
N TYR A 365 -6.29 10.43 -13.56
CA TYR A 365 -7.03 11.44 -14.32
C TYR A 365 -8.33 10.88 -14.88
N PHE A 366 -9.43 11.61 -14.68
CA PHE A 366 -10.73 11.28 -15.25
C PHE A 366 -11.02 12.16 -16.47
N ASP A 367 -11.06 11.54 -17.65
CA ASP A 367 -11.49 12.16 -18.90
C ASP A 367 -13.02 12.27 -18.88
N LYS A 368 -13.52 13.46 -18.52
CA LYS A 368 -14.95 13.79 -18.44
C LYS A 368 -15.64 13.56 -19.80
N ALA A 369 -15.03 13.97 -20.90
CA ALA A 369 -15.62 13.88 -22.24
C ALA A 369 -15.81 12.42 -22.70
N ARG A 370 -14.83 11.56 -22.43
CA ARG A 370 -14.90 10.13 -22.80
C ARG A 370 -15.51 9.26 -21.71
N HIS A 371 -15.74 9.81 -20.51
CA HIS A 371 -16.07 9.07 -19.29
C HIS A 371 -15.13 7.88 -19.07
N LYS A 372 -13.82 8.15 -19.08
CA LYS A 372 -12.76 7.15 -18.89
C LYS A 372 -11.78 7.59 -17.82
N LEU A 373 -11.30 6.62 -17.05
CA LEU A 373 -10.31 6.85 -16.01
C LEU A 373 -8.95 6.32 -16.49
N PHE A 374 -7.94 7.18 -16.41
CA PHE A 374 -6.58 6.89 -16.83
C PHE A 374 -5.59 7.11 -15.70
N LEU A 375 -4.55 6.29 -15.66
CA LEU A 375 -3.45 6.41 -14.72
C LEU A 375 -2.15 6.53 -15.50
N THR A 376 -1.36 7.55 -15.20
CA THR A 376 0.03 7.68 -15.64
C THR A 376 0.95 7.29 -14.50
N VAL A 377 1.84 6.35 -14.75
CA VAL A 377 2.85 5.87 -13.79
C VAL A 377 4.22 6.31 -14.27
N TYR A 378 4.99 6.93 -13.39
CA TYR A 378 6.38 7.33 -13.61
C TYR A 378 7.30 6.41 -12.82
N GLY A 379 8.41 5.97 -13.44
CA GLY A 379 9.41 5.16 -12.74
C GLY A 379 8.88 3.80 -12.26
N ASP A 380 8.02 3.14 -13.05
CA ASP A 380 7.34 1.90 -12.67
C ASP A 380 8.30 0.76 -12.31
N ARG A 381 9.53 0.78 -12.83
CA ARG A 381 10.61 -0.16 -12.47
C ARG A 381 10.90 -0.19 -10.98
N TRP A 382 10.68 0.92 -10.27
CA TRP A 382 10.92 1.06 -8.85
C TRP A 382 9.74 0.58 -7.99
N PHE A 383 8.65 0.12 -8.61
CA PHE A 383 7.51 -0.37 -7.86
C PHE A 383 7.78 -1.82 -7.45
N TRP A 384 7.50 -2.14 -6.20
CA TRP A 384 7.58 -3.50 -5.71
C TRP A 384 6.57 -4.38 -6.44
N ARG A 385 7.02 -5.57 -6.82
CA ARG A 385 6.28 -6.52 -7.65
C ARG A 385 6.52 -7.93 -7.15
N GLU A 386 5.46 -8.72 -7.08
CA GLU A 386 5.60 -10.14 -6.74
C GLU A 386 6.24 -10.94 -7.88
N ASN A 387 6.01 -10.49 -9.12
CA ASN A 387 6.61 -11.03 -10.34
C ASN A 387 6.77 -9.94 -11.42
N ALA A 388 7.62 -10.18 -12.41
CA ALA A 388 7.93 -9.21 -13.46
C ALA A 388 6.71 -8.78 -14.31
N SER A 389 5.68 -9.63 -14.40
CA SER A 389 4.46 -9.35 -15.17
C SER A 389 3.43 -8.51 -14.41
N SER A 390 3.55 -8.40 -13.08
CA SER A 390 2.67 -7.57 -12.27
C SER A 390 2.94 -6.07 -12.49
N ALA A 391 1.88 -5.27 -12.37
CA ALA A 391 1.98 -3.82 -12.59
C ALA A 391 2.69 -3.07 -11.45
N GLY A 392 2.86 -3.70 -10.28
CA GLY A 392 3.46 -3.10 -9.08
C GLY A 392 2.56 -2.11 -8.33
N PHE A 393 1.30 -1.94 -8.76
CA PHE A 393 0.32 -1.08 -8.11
C PHE A 393 -1.07 -1.70 -8.17
N VAL A 394 -1.98 -1.19 -7.34
CA VAL A 394 -3.39 -1.59 -7.31
C VAL A 394 -4.27 -0.35 -7.24
N CYS A 395 -5.35 -0.33 -8.02
CA CYS A 395 -6.34 0.74 -8.00
C CYS A 395 -7.63 0.30 -7.33
N PHE A 396 -8.24 1.22 -6.60
CA PHE A 396 -9.37 0.98 -5.72
C PHE A 396 -10.52 1.96 -5.98
N THR A 397 -11.70 1.54 -5.57
CA THR A 397 -12.87 2.40 -5.34
C THR A 397 -13.67 1.84 -4.18
N ASN A 398 -14.39 2.67 -3.43
CA ASN A 398 -15.27 2.22 -2.36
C ASN A 398 -16.76 2.31 -2.76
N THR A 399 -17.60 1.51 -2.09
CA THR A 399 -19.07 1.63 -2.11
C THR A 399 -19.55 1.91 -0.70
N ASN A 400 -20.18 3.06 -0.49
CA ASN A 400 -20.87 3.44 0.76
C ASN A 400 -20.04 3.25 2.06
N ASP A 401 -18.71 3.38 2.00
CA ASP A 401 -17.80 3.03 3.11
C ASP A 401 -17.97 1.62 3.70
N GLU A 402 -18.58 0.70 2.95
CA GLU A 402 -18.80 -0.70 3.33
C GLU A 402 -17.93 -1.67 2.53
N GLN A 403 -17.61 -1.34 1.26
CA GLN A 403 -16.92 -2.28 0.37
C GLN A 403 -15.79 -1.62 -0.39
N LEU A 404 -14.59 -2.18 -0.28
CA LEU A 404 -13.44 -1.82 -1.09
C LEU A 404 -13.39 -2.71 -2.33
N HIS A 405 -13.29 -2.12 -3.52
CA HIS A 405 -13.21 -2.85 -4.77
C HIS A 405 -11.88 -2.62 -5.45
N ARG A 406 -11.17 -3.71 -5.71
CA ARG A 406 -10.01 -3.74 -6.59
C ARG A 406 -10.44 -3.63 -8.05
N LEU A 407 -9.79 -2.74 -8.80
CA LEU A 407 -10.12 -2.45 -10.19
C LEU A 407 -9.17 -3.16 -11.14
N LYS A 408 -9.71 -3.55 -12.30
CA LYS A 408 -8.90 -4.08 -13.40
C LYS A 408 -8.25 -2.92 -14.13
N VAL A 409 -6.96 -3.06 -14.40
CA VAL A 409 -6.15 -2.07 -15.11
C VAL A 409 -5.63 -2.66 -16.41
N ARG A 410 -5.57 -1.84 -17.46
CA ARG A 410 -5.05 -2.25 -18.77
C ARG A 410 -3.96 -1.30 -19.22
N LYS A 411 -2.74 -1.82 -19.39
CA LYS A 411 -1.61 -1.06 -19.96
C LYS A 411 -1.96 -0.64 -21.39
N LEU A 412 -1.82 0.64 -21.68
CA LEU A 412 -1.99 1.17 -23.03
C LEU A 412 -0.68 1.00 -23.80
N ARG A 413 -0.80 0.68 -25.10
CA ARG A 413 0.38 0.56 -25.97
C ARG A 413 0.98 1.95 -26.19
N ALA A 414 2.31 2.07 -26.10
CA ALA A 414 3.03 3.33 -26.28
C ALA A 414 2.64 4.03 -27.60
N SER A 415 2.47 3.29 -28.70
CA SER A 415 2.06 3.84 -30.00
C SER A 415 0.68 4.52 -30.01
N ARG A 416 -0.17 4.29 -29.01
CA ARG A 416 -1.50 4.90 -28.88
C ARG A 416 -1.52 6.12 -27.97
N VAL A 417 -0.42 6.41 -27.29
CA VAL A 417 -0.30 7.53 -26.35
C VAL A 417 0.59 8.58 -27.00
N LYS A 418 0.01 9.72 -27.36
CA LYS A 418 0.75 10.88 -27.84
C LYS A 418 0.99 11.82 -26.67
N TRP A 419 2.24 12.01 -26.31
CA TRP A 419 2.62 12.96 -25.27
C TRP A 419 2.85 14.33 -25.91
N THR A 420 2.23 15.37 -25.37
CA THR A 420 2.31 16.74 -25.89
C THR A 420 3.65 17.42 -25.63
N VAL A 421 4.37 16.97 -24.61
CA VAL A 421 5.73 17.43 -24.29
C VAL A 421 6.69 16.27 -24.61
N PRO A 422 7.54 16.39 -25.66
CA PRO A 422 8.68 15.49 -25.81
C PRO A 422 9.53 15.61 -24.55
N ALA A 423 10.04 14.50 -24.05
CA ALA A 423 10.84 14.51 -22.85
C ALA A 423 12.02 15.49 -23.04
N ARG A 424 12.18 16.45 -22.12
CA ARG A 424 13.28 17.43 -22.20
C ARG A 424 14.60 16.66 -22.20
N ASP A 425 15.55 17.11 -23.02
CA ASP A 425 16.97 16.72 -22.94
C ASP A 425 17.27 15.23 -23.17
N GLY A 426 16.90 14.68 -24.34
CA GLY A 426 17.31 13.34 -24.77
C GLY A 426 16.69 12.19 -23.97
N TRP A 427 15.73 12.49 -23.10
CA TRP A 427 15.03 11.52 -22.28
C TRP A 427 14.11 10.62 -23.11
N SER A 428 14.13 9.34 -22.78
CA SER A 428 13.25 8.36 -23.40
C SER A 428 11.83 8.46 -22.83
N ASP A 429 10.82 8.42 -23.69
CA ASP A 429 9.41 8.15 -23.33
C ASP A 429 9.23 6.86 -22.49
N ALA A 430 10.28 6.04 -22.34
CA ALA A 430 10.29 4.78 -21.60
C ALA A 430 10.03 4.93 -20.09
N ASN A 431 10.17 6.10 -19.48
CA ASN A 431 10.00 6.24 -18.03
C ASN A 431 8.57 6.58 -17.58
N ARG A 432 7.61 6.62 -18.52
CA ARG A 432 6.19 6.82 -18.23
C ARG A 432 5.32 5.78 -18.92
N THR A 433 4.41 5.16 -18.15
CA THR A 433 3.44 4.21 -18.69
C THR A 433 2.01 4.66 -18.37
N MET A 434 1.13 4.62 -19.38
CA MET A 434 -0.28 4.94 -19.20
C MET A 434 -1.15 3.67 -19.13
N TYR A 435 -2.14 3.68 -18.25
CA TYR A 435 -3.10 2.61 -18.04
C TYR A 435 -4.53 3.15 -18.15
N GLU A 436 -5.43 2.36 -18.71
CA GLU A 436 -6.88 2.58 -18.60
C GLU A 436 -7.42 1.74 -17.44
N ILE A 437 -8.12 2.40 -16.52
CA ILE A 437 -8.74 1.76 -15.37
C ILE A 437 -10.20 1.45 -15.70
N LYS A 438 -10.58 0.19 -15.56
CA LYS A 438 -11.96 -0.24 -15.74
C LYS A 438 -12.79 0.21 -14.54
N MET A 439 -13.45 1.36 -14.67
CA MET A 439 -14.42 1.83 -13.67
C MET A 439 -15.54 0.80 -13.46
N LYS A 440 -16.04 0.74 -12.22
CA LYS A 440 -17.20 -0.07 -11.83
C LYS A 440 -18.44 0.36 -12.64
N GLU A 441 -19.44 -0.52 -12.69
CA GLU A 441 -20.65 -0.38 -13.53
C GLU A 441 -21.40 0.95 -13.36
N TYR A 442 -22.36 1.19 -14.27
CA TYR A 442 -23.21 2.39 -14.27
C TYR A 442 -23.73 2.73 -12.87
N GLY A 443 -23.47 3.94 -12.40
CA GLY A 443 -23.79 4.34 -11.04
C GLY A 443 -23.43 5.80 -10.75
N PRO A 444 -23.61 6.24 -9.50
CA PRO A 444 -23.19 7.57 -9.08
C PRO A 444 -21.67 7.75 -9.20
N PRO A 445 -21.18 9.01 -9.22
CA PRO A 445 -19.77 9.31 -9.04
C PRO A 445 -19.21 8.61 -7.80
N ARG A 446 -17.97 8.13 -7.93
CA ARG A 446 -17.23 7.43 -6.87
C ARG A 446 -15.81 7.94 -6.80
N MET A 447 -15.20 7.79 -5.63
CA MET A 447 -13.78 8.06 -5.45
C MET A 447 -12.95 6.87 -5.98
N TYR A 448 -11.88 7.21 -6.69
CA TYR A 448 -10.91 6.27 -7.24
C TYR A 448 -9.51 6.70 -6.83
N TRP A 449 -8.66 5.76 -6.46
CA TRP A 449 -7.24 6.03 -6.17
C TRP A 449 -6.41 4.78 -6.47
N CYS A 450 -5.10 4.93 -6.55
CA CYS A 450 -4.18 3.80 -6.71
C CYS A 450 -3.06 3.88 -5.65
N GLU A 451 -2.58 2.71 -5.22
CA GLU A 451 -1.51 2.55 -4.23
C GLU A 451 -0.42 1.62 -4.77
N ALA A 452 0.83 1.89 -4.42
CA ALA A 452 2.00 1.10 -4.77
C ALA A 452 3.05 1.17 -3.64
N HIS A 453 3.88 0.14 -3.52
CA HIS A 453 5.07 0.18 -2.67
C HIS A 453 6.31 0.40 -3.53
N LEU A 454 7.28 1.14 -3.04
CA LEU A 454 8.54 1.39 -3.73
C LEU A 454 9.64 0.44 -3.27
N VAL A 455 10.67 0.33 -4.10
CA VAL A 455 11.94 -0.32 -3.78
C VAL A 455 13.03 0.74 -3.86
N PRO A 456 13.89 0.89 -2.84
CA PRO A 456 13.95 0.09 -1.62
C PRO A 456 12.88 0.50 -0.60
N ASP A 457 12.83 -0.23 0.52
CA ASP A 457 12.15 0.15 1.77
C ASP A 457 10.63 0.07 1.79
N PHE A 458 10.00 -0.34 0.69
CA PHE A 458 8.55 -0.53 0.61
C PHE A 458 7.76 0.73 0.97
N ALA A 459 8.29 1.91 0.64
CA ALA A 459 7.56 3.15 0.89
C ALA A 459 6.23 3.15 0.13
N LEU A 460 5.12 3.35 0.84
CA LEU A 460 3.79 3.40 0.25
C LEU A 460 3.56 4.75 -0.44
N ILE A 461 3.31 4.73 -1.74
CA ILE A 461 2.86 5.89 -2.51
C ILE A 461 1.39 5.74 -2.91
N LYS A 462 0.66 6.86 -2.92
CA LYS A 462 -0.76 6.91 -3.27
C LYS A 462 -0.99 8.00 -4.30
N SER A 463 -1.87 7.74 -5.27
CA SER A 463 -2.36 8.80 -6.16
C SER A 463 -3.32 9.70 -5.38
N VAL A 464 -3.46 10.95 -5.83
CA VAL A 464 -4.61 11.77 -5.44
C VAL A 464 -5.90 11.04 -5.83
N ALA A 465 -6.88 11.05 -4.94
CA ALA A 465 -8.15 10.41 -5.19
C ALA A 465 -8.99 11.27 -6.15
N VAL A 466 -9.55 10.65 -7.18
CA VAL A 466 -10.32 11.32 -8.24
C VAL A 466 -11.75 10.84 -8.22
N MET A 467 -12.70 11.78 -8.26
CA MET A 467 -14.11 11.46 -8.43
C MET A 467 -14.39 11.19 -9.91
N ALA A 468 -14.89 10.01 -10.22
CA ALA A 468 -15.19 9.61 -11.59
C ALA A 468 -16.53 8.89 -11.69
N GLN A 469 -17.15 8.96 -12.87
CA GLN A 469 -18.37 8.23 -13.18
C GLN A 469 -18.34 7.69 -14.61
N ARG A 470 -18.83 6.48 -14.79
CA ARG A 470 -19.12 5.96 -16.13
C ARG A 470 -20.35 6.68 -16.69
N LYS A 471 -20.37 6.95 -17.99
CA LYS A 471 -21.49 7.65 -18.67
C LYS A 471 -22.83 7.04 -18.26
N ALA A 472 -23.68 7.83 -17.62
CA ALA A 472 -24.97 7.37 -17.11
C ALA A 472 -25.99 7.27 -18.25
N ASN A 473 -26.60 6.10 -18.45
CA ASN A 473 -27.73 5.98 -19.38
C ASN A 473 -28.98 6.60 -18.75
N CYS A 474 -29.30 7.84 -19.15
CA CYS A 474 -30.57 8.52 -18.84
C CYS A 474 -30.87 8.63 -17.32
N ARG A 475 -29.83 8.91 -16.51
CA ARG A 475 -29.91 9.19 -15.07
C ARG A 475 -28.99 10.36 -14.72
N ARG A 476 -29.43 11.19 -13.78
CA ARG A 476 -28.60 12.25 -13.16
C ARG A 476 -28.39 11.90 -11.69
N TYR A 477 -27.22 12.22 -11.19
CA TYR A 477 -26.82 11.97 -9.80
C TYR A 477 -26.54 13.30 -9.12
N PHE A 478 -27.08 13.46 -7.92
CA PHE A 478 -26.82 14.60 -7.05
C PHE A 478 -26.37 14.08 -5.70
N SER A 479 -25.54 14.86 -5.01
CA SER A 479 -25.23 14.65 -3.60
C SER A 479 -25.92 15.72 -2.76
N ALA A 480 -26.35 15.33 -1.56
CA ALA A 480 -26.87 16.25 -0.56
C ALA A 480 -26.37 15.83 0.82
N ILE A 481 -26.03 16.80 1.66
CA ILE A 481 -25.78 16.56 3.07
C ILE A 481 -27.05 16.93 3.82
N ILE A 482 -27.48 16.05 4.73
CA ILE A 482 -28.63 16.31 5.59
C ILE A 482 -28.25 16.02 7.04
N GLU A 483 -28.96 16.66 7.97
CA GLU A 483 -28.86 16.38 9.39
C GLU A 483 -30.17 15.78 9.87
N LEU A 484 -30.09 14.62 10.52
CA LEU A 484 -31.24 13.92 11.08
C LEU A 484 -31.13 13.90 12.60
N GLN A 485 -32.15 14.43 13.27
CA GLN A 485 -32.31 14.32 14.71
C GLN A 485 -33.04 13.01 15.05
N LEU A 486 -32.44 12.16 15.88
CA LEU A 486 -32.91 10.83 16.21
C LEU A 486 -32.93 10.62 17.73
N ASP A 487 -33.91 9.84 18.21
CA ASP A 487 -34.05 9.48 19.62
C ASP A 487 -33.10 8.33 19.99
N TRP A 488 -32.40 8.49 21.11
CA TRP A 488 -31.49 7.52 21.73
C TRP A 488 -32.22 6.31 22.33
N SER A 489 -33.54 6.41 22.58
CA SER A 489 -34.37 5.27 23.01
C SER A 489 -34.47 4.14 21.97
N SER A 490 -34.03 4.39 20.72
CA SER A 490 -33.87 3.33 19.74
C SER A 490 -32.73 2.37 20.13
N ILE A 491 -33.00 1.07 20.07
CA ILE A 491 -32.22 -0.06 20.64
C ILE A 491 -30.71 -0.09 20.22
N HIS A 492 -30.28 0.76 19.29
CA HIS A 492 -28.94 0.75 18.69
C HIS A 492 -28.31 2.15 18.69
N SER A 493 -27.10 2.27 19.25
CA SER A 493 -26.33 3.51 19.25
C SER A 493 -25.93 3.90 17.81
N PRO A 494 -25.74 5.20 17.49
CA PRO A 494 -25.34 5.66 16.15
C PRO A 494 -24.06 5.01 15.63
N GLU A 495 -23.17 4.59 16.53
CA GLU A 495 -21.92 3.89 16.20
C GLU A 495 -22.16 2.52 15.58
N THR A 496 -23.24 1.85 15.98
CA THR A 496 -23.62 0.51 15.51
C THR A 496 -24.46 0.54 14.24
N LEU A 497 -25.06 1.69 13.90
CA LEU A 497 -25.91 1.86 12.73
C LEU A 497 -25.09 1.95 11.45
N ARG A 498 -25.51 1.19 10.43
CA ARG A 498 -24.94 1.19 9.08
C ARG A 498 -25.72 2.13 8.17
N PRO A 499 -25.17 2.56 7.02
CA PRO A 499 -25.87 3.38 6.03
C PRO A 499 -27.27 2.85 5.66
N LYS A 500 -27.44 1.53 5.55
CA LYS A 500 -28.73 0.88 5.24
C LYS A 500 -29.79 1.07 6.32
N ASP A 501 -29.39 1.21 7.59
CA ASP A 501 -30.33 1.45 8.69
C ASP A 501 -30.92 2.86 8.60
N TYR A 502 -30.12 3.82 8.12
CA TYR A 502 -30.54 5.18 7.83
C TYR A 502 -31.35 5.27 6.52
N ASP A 503 -31.07 4.45 5.51
CA ASP A 503 -31.86 4.39 4.27
C ASP A 503 -33.35 4.20 4.55
N ARG A 504 -33.68 3.28 5.46
CA ARG A 504 -35.07 3.04 5.88
C ARG A 504 -35.69 4.30 6.48
N ARG A 505 -34.99 4.95 7.42
CA ARG A 505 -35.48 6.17 8.10
C ARG A 505 -35.67 7.34 7.12
N VAL A 506 -34.72 7.54 6.22
CA VAL A 506 -34.79 8.58 5.16
C VAL A 506 -35.98 8.31 4.23
N LYS A 507 -36.19 7.04 3.83
CA LYS A 507 -37.31 6.66 2.96
C LYS A 507 -38.66 6.94 3.61
N GLU A 508 -38.84 6.54 4.88
CA GLU A 508 -40.06 6.81 5.66
C GLU A 508 -40.34 8.31 5.81
N TYR A 509 -39.30 9.10 6.07
CA TYR A 509 -39.39 10.56 6.14
C TYR A 509 -39.87 11.15 4.80
N ILE A 510 -39.29 10.73 3.68
CA ILE A 510 -39.64 11.20 2.34
C ILE A 510 -41.06 10.80 1.95
N GLU A 511 -41.49 9.57 2.27
CA GLU A 511 -42.85 9.12 2.00
C GLU A 511 -43.89 9.93 2.79
N THR A 512 -43.59 10.23 4.05
CA THR A 512 -44.44 11.09 4.90
C THR A 512 -44.51 12.51 4.34
N ARG A 513 -43.36 13.07 3.93
CA ARG A 513 -43.31 14.42 3.38
C ARG A 513 -44.02 14.54 2.02
N ARG A 514 -43.91 13.51 1.17
CA ARG A 514 -44.66 13.42 -0.10
C ARG A 514 -46.17 13.50 0.10
N LYS A 515 -46.70 12.91 1.17
CA LYS A 515 -48.14 12.99 1.51
C LYS A 515 -48.53 14.38 2.01
N ARG A 516 -47.64 15.05 2.76
CA ARG A 516 -47.90 16.37 3.37
C ARG A 516 -47.69 17.56 2.42
N LEU A 517 -46.92 17.41 1.35
CA LEU A 517 -46.60 18.47 0.39
C LEU A 517 -47.03 18.07 -1.05
N PRO A 518 -48.35 17.99 -1.33
CA PRO A 518 -48.85 17.60 -2.65
C PRO A 518 -48.38 18.53 -3.79
N GLU A 519 -48.11 19.80 -3.49
CA GLU A 519 -47.58 20.79 -4.44
C GLU A 519 -46.19 20.41 -4.99
N LEU A 520 -45.40 19.65 -4.23
CA LEU A 520 -44.07 19.17 -4.65
C LEU A 520 -44.10 17.79 -5.32
N LYS A 521 -45.28 17.22 -5.58
CA LYS A 521 -45.45 15.89 -6.20
C LYS A 521 -44.59 15.72 -7.46
N HIS A 522 -44.59 16.74 -8.32
CA HIS A 522 -43.83 16.75 -9.58
C HIS A 522 -42.30 16.65 -9.40
N ILE A 523 -41.76 17.04 -8.24
CA ILE A 523 -40.34 16.89 -7.88
C ILE A 523 -40.09 15.46 -7.40
N PHE A 524 -40.93 14.98 -6.48
CA PHE A 524 -40.83 13.61 -5.97
C PHE A 524 -40.98 12.53 -7.04
N GLU A 525 -41.71 12.80 -8.13
CA GLU A 525 -41.86 11.90 -9.29
C GLU A 525 -40.60 11.78 -10.16
N VAL A 526 -39.72 12.79 -10.09
CA VAL A 526 -38.45 12.85 -10.85
C VAL A 526 -37.35 12.10 -10.11
N ILE A 527 -37.41 12.06 -8.78
CA ILE A 527 -36.51 11.28 -7.93
C ILE A 527 -36.82 9.80 -8.12
N LYS A 528 -35.85 9.03 -8.60
CA LYS A 528 -35.93 7.57 -8.72
C LYS A 528 -35.52 6.88 -7.42
N LYS A 529 -34.45 7.37 -6.80
CA LYS A 529 -33.80 6.71 -5.66
C LYS A 529 -33.08 7.74 -4.80
N ILE A 530 -33.08 7.53 -3.50
CA ILE A 530 -32.26 8.25 -2.54
C ILE A 530 -31.58 7.18 -1.68
N ASP A 531 -30.26 7.24 -1.61
CA ASP A 531 -29.44 6.30 -0.85
C ASP A 531 -28.50 7.07 0.07
N VAL A 532 -28.43 6.67 1.33
CA VAL A 532 -27.40 7.08 2.28
C VAL A 532 -26.09 6.44 1.85
N GLN A 533 -25.14 7.29 1.47
CA GLN A 533 -23.81 6.84 1.10
C GLN A 533 -22.90 6.73 2.30
N ARG A 534 -22.98 7.71 3.20
CA ARG A 534 -22.01 7.86 4.28
C ARG A 534 -22.62 8.58 5.47
N VAL A 535 -22.19 8.16 6.66
CA VAL A 535 -22.39 8.90 7.90
C VAL A 535 -21.15 9.77 8.10
N GLU A 536 -21.29 11.07 7.84
CA GLU A 536 -20.19 12.04 7.96
C GLU A 536 -19.81 12.24 9.42
N ASP A 537 -20.80 12.48 10.27
CA ASP A 537 -20.58 12.68 11.71
C ASP A 537 -21.87 12.43 12.51
N PHE A 538 -21.73 12.31 13.82
CA PHE A 538 -22.86 12.38 14.75
C PHE A 538 -22.42 13.01 16.07
N TRP A 539 -23.30 13.77 16.68
CA TRP A 539 -23.03 14.38 17.99
C TRP A 539 -24.27 14.33 18.86
N ARG A 540 -24.02 14.30 20.17
CA ARG A 540 -25.07 14.31 21.18
C ARG A 540 -25.36 15.76 21.57
N SER A 541 -26.64 16.10 21.69
CA SER A 541 -27.02 17.35 22.35
C SER A 541 -26.85 17.16 23.86
N ALA A 542 -26.09 18.06 24.50
CA ALA A 542 -25.61 17.93 25.88
C ALA A 542 -26.73 17.64 26.92
N ASN A 543 -27.97 18.04 26.64
CA ASN A 543 -29.10 18.00 27.57
C ASN A 543 -30.32 17.24 27.04
N SER A 544 -30.17 16.33 26.08
CA SER A 544 -31.33 15.64 25.50
C SER A 544 -31.09 14.16 25.23
N GLU A 545 -32.19 13.39 25.18
CA GLU A 545 -32.22 12.00 24.70
C GLU A 545 -32.07 11.92 23.17
N TRP A 546 -31.74 13.03 22.50
CA TRP A 546 -31.59 13.10 21.05
C TRP A 546 -30.13 13.20 20.65
N TYR A 547 -29.81 12.61 19.50
CA TYR A 547 -28.55 12.78 18.80
C TYR A 547 -28.81 13.24 17.37
N THR A 548 -27.88 14.02 16.83
CA THR A 548 -27.92 14.45 15.44
C THR A 548 -26.92 13.64 14.64
N VAL A 549 -27.34 13.15 13.48
CA VAL A 549 -26.48 12.45 12.52
C VAL A 549 -26.43 13.24 11.24
N ARG A 550 -25.22 13.54 10.77
CA ARG A 550 -24.97 14.14 9.46
C ARG A 550 -24.76 13.03 8.43
N LEU A 551 -25.61 13.00 7.41
CA LEU A 551 -25.61 11.99 6.36
C LEU A 551 -25.29 12.61 5.00
N LEU A 552 -24.45 11.94 4.23
CA LEU A 552 -24.29 12.19 2.80
C LEU A 552 -25.25 11.27 2.03
N LEU A 553 -26.13 11.87 1.23
CA LEU A 553 -27.10 11.19 0.39
C LEU A 553 -26.69 11.28 -1.08
N HIS A 554 -26.93 10.21 -1.83
CA HIS A 554 -26.98 10.23 -3.29
C HIS A 554 -28.43 10.21 -3.76
N ILE A 555 -28.80 11.20 -4.57
CA ILE A 555 -30.13 11.36 -5.15
C ILE A 555 -30.04 11.08 -6.65
N VAL A 556 -30.76 10.04 -7.08
CA VAL A 556 -30.82 9.64 -8.49
C VAL A 556 -32.11 10.15 -9.11
N THR A 557 -32.02 10.86 -10.22
CA THR A 557 -33.21 11.40 -10.92
C THR A 557 -33.34 10.91 -12.36
N LYS A 558 -34.58 10.96 -12.88
CA LYS A 558 -34.88 10.75 -14.31
C LYS A 558 -34.27 11.90 -15.13
N CYS A 559 -33.63 11.60 -16.26
CA CYS A 559 -33.28 12.66 -17.21
C CYS A 559 -34.56 13.34 -17.74
N ARG A 560 -34.57 14.68 -17.72
CA ARG A 560 -35.50 15.47 -18.54
C ARG A 560 -34.67 16.21 -19.59
N LYS A 561 -35.09 16.16 -20.86
CA LYS A 561 -34.42 16.82 -22.00
C LYS A 561 -34.13 18.31 -21.80
N LYS A 562 -34.85 18.99 -20.89
CA LYS A 562 -34.62 20.41 -20.54
C LYS A 562 -33.29 20.67 -19.81
N TRP A 563 -32.66 19.67 -19.19
CA TRP A 563 -31.40 19.85 -18.45
C TRP A 563 -30.16 19.81 -19.37
N ASP A 564 -30.23 19.08 -20.48
CA ASP A 564 -29.10 18.92 -21.41
C ASP A 564 -28.69 20.25 -22.07
N LYS A 565 -29.63 21.20 -22.19
CA LYS A 565 -29.37 22.54 -22.72
C LYS A 565 -28.60 23.45 -21.73
N LEU A 566 -28.66 23.15 -20.44
CA LEU A 566 -27.98 23.92 -19.37
C LEU A 566 -26.53 23.45 -19.18
N GLU A 567 -26.27 22.17 -19.40
CA GLU A 567 -24.94 21.57 -19.29
C GLU A 567 -24.02 22.02 -20.43
N LEU A 568 -24.53 22.08 -21.66
CA LEU A 568 -23.84 22.68 -22.81
C LEU A 568 -23.44 24.16 -22.58
N LEU A 569 -24.13 24.88 -21.70
CA LEU A 569 -23.81 26.27 -21.34
C LEU A 569 -22.81 26.38 -20.18
N LEU A 570 -22.70 25.35 -19.33
CA LEU A 570 -21.76 25.31 -18.20
C LEU A 570 -20.43 24.61 -18.57
N GLU A 571 -20.42 23.79 -19.63
CA GLU A 571 -19.25 23.04 -20.11
C GLU A 571 -18.27 23.86 -20.97
N HIS A 572 -18.55 25.15 -21.21
CA HIS A 572 -17.75 25.99 -22.13
C HIS A 572 -16.52 26.67 -21.52
N ASP A 573 -16.14 26.42 -20.26
CA ASP A 573 -15.06 27.19 -19.62
C ASP A 573 -14.02 26.42 -18.78
N GLU A 574 -13.91 25.09 -18.92
CA GLU A 574 -12.74 24.37 -18.39
C GLU A 574 -11.84 23.91 -19.54
N SER A 575 -10.93 24.78 -19.93
CA SER A 575 -9.81 24.43 -20.80
C SER A 575 -9.01 23.27 -20.16
N ASN A 576 -8.71 22.26 -20.98
CA ASN A 576 -7.90 21.10 -20.61
C ASN A 576 -6.44 21.53 -20.40
N GLU A 577 -6.10 22.06 -19.22
CA GLU A 577 -4.70 22.35 -18.88
C GLU A 577 -4.11 21.24 -18.01
N ILE A 578 -3.43 20.30 -18.68
CA ILE A 578 -2.36 19.54 -18.04
C ILE A 578 -1.16 20.50 -17.93
N GLY A 579 -0.89 20.97 -16.72
CA GLY A 579 0.39 21.56 -16.34
C GLY A 579 0.54 23.07 -16.49
N LYS A 580 -0.22 23.87 -15.72
CA LYS A 580 0.23 25.20 -15.31
C LYS A 580 -0.19 25.51 -13.87
N THR A 581 0.81 25.77 -13.03
CA THR A 581 0.68 26.58 -11.81
C THR A 581 0.98 28.03 -12.16
N SER A 582 0.01 28.93 -12.06
CA SER A 582 0.24 30.34 -11.70
C SER A 582 -1.06 31.14 -11.52
N PHE A 583 -1.10 31.87 -10.41
CA PHE A 583 -2.07 32.87 -9.95
C PHE A 583 -2.35 34.02 -10.94
N ILE A 584 -3.59 34.55 -10.92
CA ILE A 584 -4.04 35.92 -10.55
C ILE A 584 -5.48 36.11 -11.09
N GLY A 585 -6.34 36.69 -10.26
CA GLY A 585 -7.80 36.64 -10.42
C GLY A 585 -8.43 37.64 -11.38
N SER A 586 -9.77 37.60 -11.41
CA SER A 586 -10.63 38.70 -11.82
C SER A 586 -12.03 38.48 -11.25
N PHE A 587 -12.53 39.52 -10.57
CA PHE A 587 -13.92 39.70 -10.21
C PHE A 587 -14.78 39.85 -11.47
N VAL A 588 -15.98 39.25 -11.48
CA VAL A 588 -17.09 39.76 -12.28
C VAL A 588 -18.35 39.82 -11.43
N THR A 589 -18.68 41.05 -11.06
CA THR A 589 -19.98 41.51 -10.57
C THR A 589 -20.99 41.60 -11.71
N GLY A 590 -22.24 41.20 -11.44
CA GLY A 590 -23.42 41.84 -12.04
C GLY A 590 -24.15 41.08 -13.15
N LEU A 591 -25.41 40.73 -12.86
CA LEU A 591 -26.65 41.16 -13.54
C LEU A 591 -27.66 40.01 -13.63
N CYS A 592 -28.55 39.98 -12.63
CA CYS A 592 -29.80 39.24 -12.66
C CYS A 592 -30.86 40.17 -13.28
N GLY A 593 -31.21 39.93 -14.55
CA GLY A 593 -32.37 40.52 -15.21
C GLY A 593 -33.51 39.50 -15.27
N THR A 594 -34.61 39.82 -14.58
CA THR A 594 -36.00 39.36 -14.76
C THR A 594 -36.27 38.20 -15.74
N CYS A 595 -36.69 37.04 -15.21
CA CYS A 595 -37.77 36.15 -15.70
C CYS A 595 -37.93 34.90 -14.80
#